data_AF-B5VU01-F1
#
_entry.id   AF-B5VU01-F1
#
_cell.length_a   1.000
_cell.length_b   1.000
_cell.length_c   1.000
_cell.angle_alpha   90.00
_cell.angle_beta   90.00
_cell.angle_gamma   90.00
#
_symmetry.space_group_name_H-M   'P 1'
#
loop_
_entity.id
_entity.type
_entity.pdbx_description
1 polymer ?
#
loop_
_entity_poly.entity_id
_entity_poly.type
_entity_poly.pdbx_seq_one_letter_code
_entity_poly.pdbx_strand_id
1 'polypeptide(L)'
;MGKVRFIRCTNHVLNLQFQKIISNFLQCSIFSNAFTRKLAKVMRYSTGINASLRKHNLPLIPYELQTRWIFKWRQVKIFLENYQAYRDRLGDVKDAGREHLVSRVKDHLTFDSKSIELLTYFVESCKIFDYLDSKFQENDYNNLPQVIPLYYLLEHFYKCCLVVSTGKEIHKLTKTMDFSHLNGPSTLSLEEKNIVLEAINDAHFCYQNYLSYIQSNPLYYVAVMLDPTAKHEQLYKAMNADEFTIRMNSVTSFIRSYLSEENSTRCEDRDAAQVSYEEEVCDDDYRSFNVHEQPRLAQLPESESTPTNDDNEVLKEWHQYQKEPIICGKSRKEA
;
A
#
# COMPACT_ATOMS: atom_id res chain seq x y z
N MET A 1 -28.54 -1.22 -21.86
CA MET A 1 -27.12 -0.90 -22.17
C MET A 1 -26.34 -0.87 -20.87
N GLY A 2 -25.40 -1.79 -20.66
CA GLY A 2 -24.63 -1.86 -19.40
C GLY A 2 -23.76 -0.61 -19.21
N LYS A 3 -23.90 0.07 -18.07
CA LYS A 3 -23.00 1.17 -17.68
C LYS A 3 -21.63 0.57 -17.39
N VAL A 4 -20.63 0.85 -18.22
CA VAL A 4 -19.25 0.43 -17.97
C VAL A 4 -18.77 1.11 -16.68
N ARG A 5 -18.29 0.29 -15.74
CA ARG A 5 -17.73 0.74 -14.46
C ARG A 5 -16.21 0.59 -14.52
N PHE A 6 -15.49 1.63 -14.11
CA PHE A 6 -14.03 1.65 -14.12
C PHE A 6 -13.48 1.42 -12.72
N ILE A 7 -12.51 0.52 -12.60
CA ILE A 7 -11.69 0.33 -11.40
C ILE A 7 -10.28 0.77 -11.73
N ARG A 8 -9.71 1.66 -10.92
CA ARG A 8 -8.32 2.09 -11.07
C ARG A 8 -7.38 1.02 -10.51
N CYS A 9 -6.30 0.75 -11.24
CA CYS A 9 -5.23 -0.14 -10.77
C CYS A 9 -4.44 0.53 -9.64
N THR A 10 -4.50 -0.03 -8.43
CA THR A 10 -3.82 0.54 -7.25
C THR A 10 -2.31 0.58 -7.39
N ASN A 11 -1.71 -0.43 -8.03
CA ASN A 11 -0.27 -0.43 -8.29
C ASN A 11 0.15 0.73 -9.21
N HIS A 12 -0.71 1.07 -10.18
CA HIS A 12 -0.48 2.26 -11.01
C HIS A 12 -0.55 3.55 -10.18
N VAL A 13 -1.53 3.65 -9.27
CA VAL A 13 -1.65 4.81 -8.37
C VAL A 13 -0.42 4.94 -7.47
N LEU A 14 0.05 3.84 -6.84
CA LEU A 14 1.29 3.84 -6.05
C LEU A 14 2.49 4.34 -6.84
N ASN A 15 2.64 3.84 -8.08
CA ASN A 15 3.73 4.26 -8.95
C ASN A 15 3.65 5.76 -9.29
N LEU A 16 2.45 6.31 -9.49
CA LEU A 16 2.25 7.76 -9.70
C LEU A 16 2.57 8.58 -8.45
N GLN A 17 2.20 8.10 -7.25
CA GLN A 17 2.58 8.75 -6.00
C GLN A 17 4.10 8.79 -5.86
N PHE A 18 4.75 7.64 -6.09
CA PHE A 18 6.19 7.55 -5.99
C PHE A 18 6.92 8.38 -7.06
N GLN A 19 6.37 8.43 -8.27
CA GLN A 19 6.85 9.33 -9.32
C GLN A 19 6.87 10.79 -8.86
N LYS A 20 5.79 11.25 -8.22
CA LYS A 20 5.67 12.62 -7.73
C LYS A 20 6.74 12.92 -6.68
N ILE A 21 6.93 12.01 -5.72
CA ILE A 21 7.97 12.08 -4.69
C ILE A 21 9.37 12.21 -5.32
N ILE A 22 9.71 11.30 -6.24
CA ILE A 22 11.02 11.31 -6.92
C ILE A 22 11.21 12.58 -7.74
N SER A 23 10.16 13.06 -8.42
CA SER A 23 10.25 14.29 -9.23
C SER A 23 10.59 15.51 -8.38
N ASN A 24 10.08 15.59 -7.16
CA ASN A 24 10.44 16.63 -6.21
C ASN A 24 11.89 16.48 -5.74
N PHE A 25 12.33 15.26 -5.41
CA PHE A 25 13.72 15.02 -5.03
C PHE A 25 14.72 15.37 -6.13
N LEU A 26 14.38 15.17 -7.40
CA LEU A 26 15.26 15.53 -8.52
C LEU A 26 15.53 17.05 -8.62
N GLN A 27 14.74 17.88 -7.93
CA GLN A 27 14.99 19.32 -7.83
C GLN A 27 16.07 19.67 -6.79
N CYS A 28 16.36 18.75 -5.85
CA CYS A 28 17.41 18.90 -4.86
C CYS A 28 18.71 18.25 -5.37
N SER A 29 19.83 18.98 -5.30
CA SER A 29 21.12 18.57 -5.87
C SER A 29 21.66 17.27 -5.26
N ILE A 30 21.50 17.08 -3.93
CA ILE A 30 21.92 15.88 -3.19
C ILE A 30 21.29 14.63 -3.81
N PHE A 31 19.97 14.67 -3.99
CA PHE A 31 19.19 13.57 -4.51
C PHE A 31 19.36 13.40 -6.02
N SER A 32 19.42 14.49 -6.78
CA SER A 32 19.66 14.44 -8.22
C SER A 32 20.94 13.66 -8.54
N ASN A 33 22.03 13.93 -7.81
CA ASN A 33 23.28 13.19 -7.96
C ASN A 33 23.12 11.70 -7.63
N ALA A 34 22.45 11.36 -6.53
CA ALA A 34 22.19 9.96 -6.15
C ALA A 34 21.30 9.21 -7.18
N PHE A 35 20.34 9.90 -7.80
CA PHE A 35 19.44 9.32 -8.79
C PHE A 35 20.00 9.31 -10.21
N THR A 36 21.14 9.94 -10.48
CA THR A 36 21.73 9.95 -11.82
C THR A 36 22.14 8.54 -12.24
N ARG A 37 21.50 8.09 -13.33
CA ARG A 37 21.57 6.75 -13.97
C ARG A 37 22.96 6.22 -14.30
N LYS A 38 24.01 7.02 -14.09
CA LYS A 38 25.35 6.75 -14.56
C LYS A 38 26.03 5.65 -13.76
N LEU A 39 25.79 5.54 -12.44
CA LEU A 39 26.46 4.52 -11.63
C LEU A 39 26.06 3.09 -12.03
N ALA A 40 24.76 2.77 -12.04
CA ALA A 40 24.27 1.46 -12.44
C ALA A 40 24.69 1.08 -13.88
N LYS A 41 24.70 2.06 -14.79
CA LYS A 41 25.18 1.88 -16.16
C LYS A 41 26.67 1.56 -16.19
N VAL A 42 27.50 2.36 -15.53
CA VAL A 42 28.96 2.17 -15.50
C VAL A 42 29.32 0.84 -14.86
N MET A 43 28.69 0.46 -13.75
CA MET A 43 28.92 -0.84 -13.09
C MET A 43 28.60 -2.03 -14.00
N ARG A 44 27.55 -1.94 -14.82
CA ARG A 44 27.15 -3.05 -15.72
C ARG A 44 27.99 -3.13 -16.98
N TYR A 45 28.24 -2.00 -17.64
CA TYR A 45 28.88 -1.96 -18.96
C TYR A 45 30.41 -1.88 -18.90
N SER A 46 31.00 -1.55 -17.76
CA SER A 46 32.45 -1.68 -17.57
C SER A 46 32.78 -3.12 -17.19
N THR A 47 33.32 -3.88 -18.14
CA THR A 47 33.70 -5.30 -17.95
C THR A 47 34.63 -5.47 -16.74
N GLY A 48 35.61 -4.58 -16.57
CA GLY A 48 36.55 -4.60 -15.45
C GLY A 48 35.89 -4.36 -14.10
N ILE A 49 34.96 -3.38 -14.00
CA ILE A 49 34.24 -3.11 -12.75
C ILE A 49 33.26 -4.25 -12.45
N ASN A 50 32.47 -4.68 -13.44
CA ASN A 50 31.50 -5.76 -13.31
C ASN A 50 32.18 -7.05 -12.83
N ALA A 51 33.25 -7.47 -13.50
CA ALA A 51 34.02 -8.66 -13.10
C ALA A 51 34.61 -8.51 -11.70
N SER A 52 35.09 -7.32 -11.35
CA SER A 52 35.62 -7.03 -10.01
C SER A 52 34.56 -7.15 -8.92
N LEU A 53 33.35 -6.59 -9.13
CA LEU A 53 32.24 -6.66 -8.18
C LEU A 53 31.73 -8.10 -8.02
N ARG A 54 31.54 -8.82 -9.13
CA ARG A 54 31.11 -10.23 -9.11
C ARG A 54 32.10 -11.12 -8.37
N LYS A 55 33.41 -10.92 -8.57
CA LYS A 55 34.45 -11.68 -7.86
C LYS A 55 34.34 -11.58 -6.34
N HIS A 56 33.78 -10.47 -5.83
CA HIS A 56 33.66 -10.20 -4.39
C HIS A 56 32.21 -10.32 -3.88
N ASN A 57 31.32 -10.95 -4.67
CA ASN A 57 29.90 -11.10 -4.34
C ASN A 57 29.18 -9.78 -4.03
N LEU A 58 29.64 -8.65 -4.59
CA LEU A 58 28.96 -7.38 -4.43
C LEU A 58 27.80 -7.27 -5.42
N PRO A 59 26.59 -6.89 -4.96
CA PRO A 59 25.44 -6.77 -5.85
C PRO A 59 25.69 -5.67 -6.88
N LEU A 60 25.10 -5.84 -8.07
CA LEU A 60 25.06 -4.75 -9.05
C LEU A 60 23.82 -3.90 -8.76
N ILE A 61 23.98 -2.58 -8.74
CA ILE A 61 22.85 -1.67 -8.64
C ILE A 61 21.84 -1.98 -9.78
N PRO A 62 20.54 -2.14 -9.47
CA PRO A 62 19.52 -2.41 -10.47
C PRO A 62 19.54 -1.36 -11.58
N TYR A 63 19.30 -1.79 -12.82
CA TYR A 63 19.09 -0.84 -13.90
C TYR A 63 17.63 -0.41 -13.91
N GLU A 64 17.39 0.89 -14.12
CA GLU A 64 16.05 1.47 -14.08
C GLU A 64 15.22 0.99 -15.27
N LEU A 65 13.97 0.60 -15.01
CA LEU A 65 12.94 0.47 -16.03
C LEU A 65 12.13 1.76 -16.04
N GLN A 66 11.97 2.38 -17.21
CA GLN A 66 11.38 3.73 -17.37
C GLN A 66 9.97 3.87 -16.76
N THR A 67 9.24 2.78 -16.57
CA THR A 67 7.84 2.78 -16.17
C THR A 67 7.60 2.58 -14.68
N ARG A 68 8.62 2.15 -13.91
CA ARG A 68 8.47 1.79 -12.48
C ARG A 68 9.42 2.62 -11.60
N TRP A 69 8.89 3.69 -11.05
CA TRP A 69 9.65 4.67 -10.27
C TRP A 69 10.20 4.10 -8.97
N ILE A 70 9.56 3.06 -8.42
CA ILE A 70 10.05 2.34 -7.23
C ILE A 70 11.46 1.76 -7.41
N PHE A 71 11.90 1.51 -8.64
CA PHE A 71 13.28 1.08 -8.89
C PHE A 71 14.31 2.14 -8.51
N LYS A 72 13.96 3.44 -8.55
CA LYS A 72 14.86 4.51 -8.08
C LYS A 72 15.14 4.38 -6.60
N TRP A 73 14.12 4.06 -5.81
CA TRP A 73 14.29 3.78 -4.38
C TRP A 73 15.17 2.54 -4.16
N ARG A 74 14.89 1.44 -4.88
CA ARG A 74 15.70 0.21 -4.78
C ARG A 74 17.16 0.43 -5.16
N GLN A 75 17.42 1.28 -6.14
CA GLN A 75 18.77 1.69 -6.53
C GLN A 75 19.51 2.38 -5.39
N VAL A 76 18.87 3.38 -4.77
CA VAL A 76 19.47 4.11 -3.63
C VAL A 76 19.65 3.18 -2.44
N LYS A 77 18.66 2.34 -2.12
CA LYS A 77 18.76 1.34 -1.04
C LYS A 77 19.97 0.42 -1.21
N ILE A 78 20.08 -0.27 -2.35
CA ILE A 78 21.19 -1.19 -2.62
C ILE A 78 22.53 -0.46 -2.65
N PHE A 79 22.54 0.78 -3.15
CA PHE A 79 23.71 1.64 -3.10
C PHE A 79 24.18 1.89 -1.66
N LEU A 80 23.27 2.34 -0.78
CA LEU A 80 23.58 2.66 0.61
C LEU A 80 24.00 1.43 1.41
N GLU A 81 23.28 0.31 1.28
CA GLU A 81 23.59 -0.96 1.96
C GLU A 81 25.00 -1.48 1.65
N ASN A 82 25.55 -1.12 0.48
CA ASN A 82 26.84 -1.60 0.01
C ASN A 82 27.85 -0.45 -0.20
N TYR A 83 27.56 0.75 0.30
CA TYR A 83 28.33 1.96 -0.03
C TYR A 83 29.81 1.83 0.33
N GLN A 84 30.09 1.40 1.57
CA GLN A 84 31.46 1.22 2.05
C GLN A 84 32.20 0.15 1.24
N ALA A 85 31.54 -0.99 1.00
CA ALA A 85 32.11 -2.08 0.23
C ALA A 85 32.42 -1.67 -1.22
N TYR A 86 31.59 -0.82 -1.85
CA TYR A 86 31.91 -0.26 -3.17
C TYR A 86 33.12 0.69 -3.11
N ARG A 87 33.26 1.53 -2.07
CA ARG A 87 34.41 2.42 -1.93
C ARG A 87 35.71 1.65 -1.72
N ASP A 88 35.73 0.71 -0.79
CA ASP A 88 36.90 -0.10 -0.48
C ASP A 88 37.36 -0.86 -1.73
N ARG A 89 36.41 -1.47 -2.45
CA ARG A 89 36.72 -2.22 -3.65
C ARG A 89 37.28 -1.35 -4.78
N LEU A 90 36.83 -0.12 -4.91
CA LEU A 90 37.41 0.81 -5.88
C LEU A 90 38.78 1.32 -5.44
N GLY A 91 39.05 1.38 -4.13
CA GLY A 91 40.39 1.52 -3.57
C GLY A 91 41.32 0.42 -4.07
N ASP A 92 40.94 -0.85 -3.89
CA ASP A 92 41.75 -2.00 -4.36
C ASP A 92 42.00 -1.96 -5.88
N VAL A 93 41.00 -1.55 -6.67
CA VAL A 93 41.13 -1.45 -8.14
C VAL A 93 42.09 -0.33 -8.50
N LYS A 94 42.09 0.77 -7.75
CA LYS A 94 43.05 1.87 -7.91
C LYS A 94 44.46 1.39 -7.59
N ASP A 95 44.65 0.70 -6.46
CA ASP A 95 45.95 0.21 -5.99
C ASP A 95 46.52 -0.87 -6.93
N ALA A 96 45.65 -1.61 -7.61
CA ALA A 96 46.02 -2.52 -8.70
C ALA A 96 46.37 -1.82 -10.03
N GLY A 97 46.58 -0.50 -10.04
CA GLY A 97 47.00 0.28 -11.20
C GLY A 97 45.92 0.56 -12.25
N ARG A 98 44.63 0.34 -11.93
CA ARG A 98 43.51 0.51 -12.87
C ARG A 98 42.74 1.82 -12.64
N GLU A 99 43.48 2.91 -12.52
CA GLU A 99 42.95 4.25 -12.16
C GLU A 99 41.90 4.76 -13.16
N HIS A 100 42.07 4.49 -14.46
CA HIS A 100 41.12 4.87 -15.50
C HIS A 100 39.73 4.23 -15.34
N LEU A 101 39.62 3.06 -14.68
CA LEU A 101 38.33 2.45 -14.36
C LEU A 101 37.68 3.16 -13.18
N VAL A 102 38.49 3.51 -12.17
CA VAL A 102 38.03 4.18 -10.96
C VAL A 102 37.54 5.60 -11.26
N SER A 103 38.23 6.35 -12.12
CA SER A 103 37.83 7.71 -12.50
C SER A 103 36.44 7.77 -13.12
N ARG A 104 35.99 6.72 -13.83
CA ARG A 104 34.65 6.63 -14.43
C ARG A 104 33.52 6.46 -13.41
N VAL A 105 33.83 6.08 -12.18
CA VAL A 105 32.86 5.80 -11.11
C VAL A 105 33.00 6.78 -9.95
N LYS A 106 34.17 7.37 -9.76
CA LYS A 106 34.53 8.18 -8.59
C LYS A 106 33.53 9.30 -8.34
N ASP A 107 33.15 10.03 -9.39
CA ASP A 107 32.22 11.16 -9.31
C ASP A 107 30.80 10.73 -8.94
N HIS A 108 30.48 9.44 -9.08
CA HIS A 108 29.18 8.85 -8.75
C HIS A 108 29.16 8.17 -7.38
N LEU A 109 30.29 8.13 -6.66
CA LEU A 109 30.44 7.49 -5.35
C LEU A 109 31.01 8.45 -4.30
N THR A 110 31.07 9.73 -4.62
CA THR A 110 31.57 10.76 -3.71
C THR A 110 30.38 11.49 -3.10
N PHE A 111 29.98 11.04 -1.91
CA PHE A 111 28.98 11.69 -1.07
C PHE A 111 29.62 12.03 0.27
N ASP A 112 29.34 13.22 0.77
CA ASP A 112 29.66 13.57 2.15
C ASP A 112 28.77 12.80 3.14
N SER A 113 29.17 12.76 4.41
CA SER A 113 28.45 12.01 5.46
C SER A 113 27.00 12.46 5.58
N LYS A 114 26.74 13.76 5.41
CA LYS A 114 25.41 14.33 5.57
C LYS A 114 24.47 13.92 4.43
N SER A 115 24.99 13.92 3.20
CA SER A 115 24.27 13.40 2.04
C SER A 115 23.91 11.92 2.22
N ILE A 116 24.81 11.09 2.75
CA ILE A 116 24.54 9.68 3.04
C ILE A 116 23.43 9.51 4.09
N GLU A 117 23.48 10.28 5.18
CA GLU A 117 22.43 10.26 6.20
C GLU A 117 21.06 10.67 5.64
N LEU A 118 21.03 11.72 4.82
CA LEU A 118 19.79 12.21 4.22
C LEU A 118 19.20 11.21 3.20
N LEU A 119 20.05 10.56 2.40
CA LEU A 119 19.63 9.48 1.50
C LEU A 119 19.12 8.26 2.27
N THR A 120 19.75 7.93 3.40
CA THR A 120 19.31 6.85 4.30
C THR A 120 17.94 7.17 4.89
N TYR A 121 17.75 8.41 5.33
CA TYR A 121 16.47 8.88 5.83
C TYR A 121 15.37 8.79 4.76
N PHE A 122 15.65 9.22 3.52
CA PHE A 122 14.75 9.01 2.39
C PHE A 122 14.37 7.54 2.18
N VAL A 123 15.35 6.63 2.20
CA VAL A 123 15.08 5.20 2.01
C VAL A 123 14.16 4.67 3.09
N GLU A 124 14.42 5.00 4.35
CA GLU A 124 13.58 4.60 5.47
C GLU A 124 12.18 5.20 5.40
N SER A 125 12.04 6.50 5.13
CA SER A 125 10.74 7.17 5.05
C SER A 125 9.87 6.64 3.91
N CYS A 126 10.47 6.17 2.83
CA CYS A 126 9.75 5.67 1.65
C CYS A 126 9.55 4.15 1.64
N LYS A 127 9.99 3.40 2.66
CA LYS A 127 9.92 1.93 2.65
C LYS A 127 8.52 1.35 2.53
N ILE A 128 7.50 2.12 2.96
CA ILE A 128 6.09 1.74 2.79
C ILE A 128 5.75 1.49 1.32
N PHE A 129 6.31 2.26 0.39
CA PHE A 129 6.01 2.09 -1.04
C PHE A 129 6.58 0.79 -1.59
N ASP A 130 7.77 0.36 -1.15
CA ASP A 130 8.34 -0.92 -1.55
C ASP A 130 7.61 -2.10 -0.91
N TYR A 131 7.19 -1.95 0.36
CA TYR A 131 6.33 -2.92 1.03
C TYR A 131 5.02 -3.13 0.25
N LEU A 132 4.33 -2.05 -0.11
CA LEU A 132 3.07 -2.13 -0.84
C LEU A 132 3.25 -2.61 -2.28
N ASP A 133 4.30 -2.16 -3.00
CA ASP A 133 4.62 -2.66 -4.35
C ASP A 133 4.85 -4.18 -4.32
N SER A 134 5.59 -4.67 -3.32
CA SER A 134 5.85 -6.10 -3.14
C SER A 134 4.57 -6.87 -2.82
N LYS A 135 3.73 -6.35 -1.92
CA LYS A 135 2.43 -6.94 -1.58
C LYS A 135 1.53 -7.06 -2.81
N PHE A 136 1.52 -6.07 -3.71
CA PHE A 136 0.75 -6.16 -4.94
C PHE A 136 1.27 -7.17 -5.97
N GLN A 137 2.48 -7.69 -5.82
CA GLN A 137 2.95 -8.82 -6.62
C GLN A 137 2.50 -10.18 -6.05
N GLU A 138 2.03 -10.23 -4.80
CA GLU A 138 1.52 -11.46 -4.17
C GLU A 138 0.06 -11.69 -4.60
N ASN A 139 -0.25 -12.87 -5.14
CA ASN A 139 -1.60 -13.21 -5.63
C ASN A 139 -2.68 -13.07 -4.55
N ASP A 140 -2.33 -13.34 -3.29
CA ASP A 140 -3.27 -13.24 -2.16
C ASP A 140 -3.63 -11.79 -1.80
N TYR A 141 -2.79 -10.82 -2.15
CA TYR A 141 -3.01 -9.40 -1.88
C TYR A 141 -3.49 -8.62 -3.10
N ASN A 142 -3.29 -9.14 -4.31
CA ASN A 142 -3.73 -8.53 -5.56
C ASN A 142 -5.21 -8.79 -5.85
N ASN A 143 -6.09 -8.32 -4.96
CA ASN A 143 -7.54 -8.39 -5.14
C ASN A 143 -8.21 -7.07 -4.74
N LEU A 144 -9.45 -6.88 -5.21
CA LEU A 144 -10.21 -5.65 -5.02
C LEU A 144 -10.54 -5.36 -3.53
N PRO A 145 -10.88 -6.34 -2.68
CA PRO A 145 -11.07 -6.12 -1.25
C PRO A 145 -9.87 -5.45 -0.54
N GLN A 146 -8.63 -5.83 -0.88
CA GLN A 146 -7.44 -5.24 -0.24
C GLN A 146 -7.20 -3.76 -0.58
N VAL A 147 -7.91 -3.20 -1.56
CA VAL A 147 -7.74 -1.80 -1.96
C VAL A 147 -8.12 -0.84 -0.84
N ILE A 148 -9.25 -1.06 -0.14
CA ILE A 148 -9.72 -0.16 0.91
C ILE A 148 -8.69 -0.05 2.06
N PRO A 149 -8.29 -1.14 2.74
CA PRO A 149 -7.30 -1.07 3.82
C PRO A 149 -6.01 -0.36 3.41
N LEU A 150 -5.57 -0.56 2.17
CA LEU A 150 -4.33 0.02 1.68
C LEU A 150 -4.42 1.54 1.54
N TYR A 151 -5.53 2.06 1.03
CA TYR A 151 -5.73 3.50 0.94
C TYR A 151 -5.77 4.12 2.35
N TYR A 152 -6.49 3.53 3.30
CA TYR A 152 -6.45 4.06 4.68
C TYR A 152 -5.07 3.95 5.32
N LEU A 153 -4.27 2.92 4.99
CA LEU A 153 -2.88 2.81 5.43
C LEU A 153 -1.99 3.92 4.86
N LEU A 154 -2.09 4.20 3.56
CA LEU A 154 -1.36 5.31 2.94
C LEU A 154 -1.79 6.66 3.49
N GLU A 155 -3.08 6.85 3.75
CA GLU A 155 -3.59 8.07 4.38
C GLU A 155 -3.02 8.25 5.79
N HIS A 156 -2.95 7.17 6.57
CA HIS A 156 -2.32 7.20 7.88
C HIS A 156 -0.83 7.54 7.79
N PHE A 157 -0.11 6.95 6.83
CA PHE A 157 1.29 7.27 6.55
C PHE A 157 1.49 8.76 6.25
N TYR A 158 0.69 9.35 5.36
CA TYR A 158 0.80 10.79 5.06
C TYR A 158 0.51 11.68 6.28
N LYS A 159 -0.49 11.33 7.09
CA LYS A 159 -0.76 12.04 8.36
C LYS A 159 0.44 11.97 9.31
N CYS A 160 1.09 10.81 9.39
CA CYS A 160 2.32 10.64 10.15
C CYS A 160 3.46 11.52 9.62
N CYS A 161 3.67 11.58 8.30
CA CYS A 161 4.66 12.50 7.69
C CYS A 161 4.39 13.96 8.05
N LEU A 162 3.13 14.39 8.00
CA LEU A 162 2.73 15.75 8.39
C LEU A 162 3.03 16.03 9.88
N VAL A 163 2.67 15.10 10.78
CA VAL A 163 2.97 15.25 12.22
C VAL A 163 4.47 15.44 12.44
N VAL A 164 5.31 14.59 11.84
CA VAL A 164 6.77 14.68 12.00
C VAL A 164 7.32 15.97 11.40
N SER A 165 6.78 16.46 10.28
CA SER A 165 7.24 17.73 9.69
C SER A 165 7.01 18.95 10.59
N THR A 166 6.09 18.85 11.57
CA THR A 166 5.86 19.88 12.59
C THR A 166 6.76 19.74 13.82
N GLY A 167 7.73 18.80 13.80
CA GLY A 167 8.64 18.53 14.90
C GLY A 167 8.06 17.63 16.01
N LYS A 168 6.88 17.03 15.80
CA LYS A 168 6.27 16.09 16.74
C LYS A 168 6.77 14.67 16.46
N GLU A 169 7.13 13.94 17.51
CA GLU A 169 7.58 12.55 17.37
C GLU A 169 6.42 11.56 17.30
N ILE A 170 6.61 10.50 16.51
CA ILE A 170 5.73 9.34 16.48
C ILE A 170 6.29 8.28 17.41
N HIS A 171 5.50 7.86 18.39
CA HIS A 171 5.83 6.73 19.23
C HIS A 171 5.34 5.42 18.60
N LYS A 172 6.15 4.37 18.73
CA LYS A 172 5.78 3.04 18.28
C LYS A 172 4.51 2.57 18.98
N LEU A 173 3.46 2.33 18.21
CA LEU A 173 2.23 1.74 18.69
C LEU A 173 2.32 0.22 18.54
N THR A 174 1.92 -0.52 19.58
CA THR A 174 2.03 -2.00 19.61
C THR A 174 1.03 -2.73 18.72
N LYS A 175 -0.01 -2.04 18.22
CA LYS A 175 -1.15 -2.65 17.49
C LYS A 175 -1.35 -2.11 16.07
N THR A 176 -0.46 -1.26 15.56
CA THR A 176 -0.58 -0.69 14.21
C THR A 176 0.74 -0.77 13.47
N MET A 177 0.72 -0.52 12.16
CA MET A 177 1.95 -0.37 11.39
C MET A 177 2.81 0.75 12.00
N ASP A 178 4.08 0.44 12.23
CA ASP A 178 5.02 1.31 12.93
C ASP A 178 5.67 2.33 11.99
N PHE A 179 5.31 3.60 12.17
CA PHE A 179 5.85 4.74 11.44
C PHE A 179 6.89 5.56 12.23
N SER A 180 7.39 5.07 13.37
CA SER A 180 8.40 5.76 14.19
C SER A 180 9.72 6.01 13.45
N HIS A 181 10.02 5.23 12.42
CA HIS A 181 11.17 5.45 11.52
C HIS A 181 11.11 6.82 10.81
N LEU A 182 9.93 7.43 10.67
CA LEU A 182 9.78 8.77 10.12
C LEU A 182 10.44 9.83 10.99
N ASN A 183 10.64 9.59 12.29
CA ASN A 183 11.34 10.54 13.17
C ASN A 183 12.78 10.80 12.71
N GLY A 184 13.39 9.84 12.00
CA GLY A 184 14.75 9.92 11.49
C GLY A 184 15.82 9.95 12.58
N PRO A 185 17.11 9.99 12.19
CA PRO A 185 18.21 10.10 13.14
C PRO A 185 18.23 11.47 13.82
N SER A 186 18.78 11.54 15.04
CA SER A 186 18.96 12.80 15.79
C SER A 186 20.06 13.70 15.20
N THR A 187 20.89 13.16 14.31
CA THR A 187 21.96 13.89 13.61
C THR A 187 21.44 14.81 12.49
N LEU A 188 20.21 14.59 12.02
CA LEU A 188 19.54 15.46 11.05
C LEU A 188 18.69 16.50 11.78
N SER A 189 18.81 17.76 11.36
CA SER A 189 17.95 18.84 11.85
C SER A 189 16.53 18.69 11.31
N LEU A 190 15.57 19.41 11.88
CA LEU A 190 14.19 19.39 11.41
C LEU A 190 14.09 19.90 9.97
N GLU A 191 14.84 20.94 9.62
CA GLU A 191 14.89 21.52 8.27
C GLU A 191 15.36 20.49 7.25
N GLU A 192 16.37 19.68 7.60
CA GLU A 192 16.91 18.64 6.72
C GLU A 192 15.93 17.49 6.55
N LYS A 193 15.26 17.08 7.63
CA LYS A 193 14.19 16.08 7.57
C LYS A 193 13.03 16.57 6.70
N ASN A 194 12.70 17.85 6.79
CA ASN A 194 11.63 18.46 6.01
C ASN A 194 11.88 18.42 4.50
N ILE A 195 13.13 18.41 4.04
CA ILE A 195 13.43 18.18 2.61
C ILE A 195 12.81 16.86 2.12
N VAL A 196 12.85 15.81 2.94
CA VAL A 196 12.27 14.50 2.62
C VAL A 196 10.76 14.49 2.86
N LEU A 197 10.31 15.00 4.00
CA LEU A 197 8.90 14.95 4.39
C LEU A 197 8.02 15.85 3.51
N GLU A 198 8.49 17.03 3.09
CA GLU A 198 7.77 17.91 2.16
C GLU A 198 7.62 17.25 0.79
N ALA A 199 8.67 16.61 0.28
CA ALA A 199 8.59 15.88 -0.99
C ALA A 199 7.56 14.74 -0.94
N ILE A 200 7.42 14.07 0.21
CA ILE A 200 6.40 13.05 0.46
C ILE A 200 5.00 13.71 0.56
N ASN A 201 4.87 14.76 1.37
CA ASN A 201 3.59 15.46 1.59
C ASN A 201 3.05 16.12 0.31
N ASP A 202 3.90 16.56 -0.61
CA ASP A 202 3.46 17.05 -1.92
C ASP A 202 2.73 15.99 -2.75
N ALA A 203 3.10 14.72 -2.61
CA ALA A 203 2.36 13.62 -3.23
C ALA A 203 0.99 13.40 -2.57
N HIS A 204 0.85 13.75 -1.27
CA HIS A 204 -0.40 13.62 -0.54
C HIS A 204 -1.56 14.35 -1.23
N PHE A 205 -1.31 15.55 -1.77
CA PHE A 205 -2.34 16.30 -2.49
C PHE A 205 -2.90 15.52 -3.69
N CYS A 206 -2.01 14.90 -4.49
CA CYS A 206 -2.44 14.06 -5.60
C CYS A 206 -3.16 12.80 -5.09
N TYR A 207 -2.67 12.20 -4.00
CA TYR A 207 -3.28 11.05 -3.35
C TYR A 207 -4.73 11.31 -2.89
N GLN A 208 -5.02 12.47 -2.31
CA GLN A 208 -6.37 12.83 -1.83
C GLN A 208 -7.44 12.74 -2.94
N ASN A 209 -7.09 13.07 -4.18
CA ASN A 209 -7.99 12.92 -5.31
C ASN A 209 -8.34 11.44 -5.59
N TYR A 210 -7.37 10.54 -5.44
CA TYR A 210 -7.60 9.10 -5.60
C TYR A 210 -8.38 8.53 -4.41
N LEU A 211 -8.07 8.95 -3.19
CA LEU A 211 -8.84 8.55 -2.00
C LEU A 211 -10.31 8.97 -2.14
N SER A 212 -10.57 10.22 -2.54
CA SER A 212 -11.92 10.73 -2.78
C SER A 212 -12.65 9.95 -3.88
N TYR A 213 -11.94 9.58 -4.95
CA TYR A 213 -12.51 8.74 -6.02
C TYR A 213 -12.92 7.36 -5.50
N ILE A 214 -12.09 6.72 -4.68
CA ILE A 214 -12.42 5.42 -4.10
C ILE A 214 -13.59 5.54 -3.13
N GLN A 215 -13.55 6.56 -2.26
CA GLN A 215 -14.60 6.84 -1.30
C GLN A 215 -15.97 7.05 -1.96
N SER A 216 -16.01 7.69 -3.12
CA SER A 216 -17.26 7.91 -3.86
C SER A 216 -17.73 6.71 -4.69
N ASN A 217 -16.91 5.68 -4.88
CA ASN A 217 -17.25 4.53 -5.71
C ASN A 217 -17.65 3.31 -4.86
N PRO A 218 -18.95 2.94 -4.81
CA PRO A 218 -19.44 1.87 -3.96
C PRO A 218 -18.87 0.50 -4.30
N LEU A 219 -18.38 0.27 -5.53
CA LEU A 219 -17.85 -1.03 -5.95
C LEU A 219 -16.66 -1.51 -5.12
N TYR A 220 -15.80 -0.60 -4.67
CA TYR A 220 -14.67 -0.96 -3.80
C TYR A 220 -15.15 -1.50 -2.46
N TYR A 221 -16.22 -0.93 -1.92
CA TYR A 221 -16.79 -1.33 -0.65
C TYR A 221 -17.66 -2.58 -0.78
N VAL A 222 -18.41 -2.72 -1.89
CA VAL A 222 -19.14 -3.94 -2.26
C VAL A 222 -18.17 -5.12 -2.33
N ALA A 223 -17.01 -4.94 -2.98
CA ALA A 223 -16.01 -6.00 -3.08
C ALA A 223 -15.51 -6.45 -1.70
N VAL A 224 -15.22 -5.52 -0.78
CA VAL A 224 -14.85 -5.87 0.61
C VAL A 224 -15.97 -6.60 1.32
N MET A 225 -17.21 -6.14 1.16
CA MET A 225 -18.34 -6.78 1.82
C MET A 225 -18.59 -8.19 1.31
N LEU A 226 -18.46 -8.42 0.01
CA LEU A 226 -18.59 -9.74 -0.63
C LEU A 226 -17.37 -10.65 -0.41
N ASP A 227 -16.32 -10.18 0.25
CA ASP A 227 -15.20 -11.03 0.66
C ASP A 227 -15.56 -11.79 1.95
N PRO A 228 -15.73 -13.12 1.89
CA PRO A 228 -16.15 -13.91 3.05
C PRO A 228 -15.06 -13.97 4.14
N THR A 229 -13.82 -13.57 3.85
CA THR A 229 -12.70 -13.54 4.80
C THR A 229 -12.60 -12.22 5.57
N ALA A 230 -13.35 -11.19 5.16
CA ALA A 230 -13.24 -9.83 5.70
C ALA A 230 -14.60 -9.20 6.05
N LYS A 231 -15.57 -9.28 5.14
CA LYS A 231 -16.92 -8.70 5.26
C LYS A 231 -16.88 -7.25 5.76
N HIS A 232 -17.86 -6.87 6.58
CA HIS A 232 -17.99 -5.51 7.11
C HIS A 232 -16.96 -5.18 8.20
N GLU A 233 -16.40 -6.19 8.90
CA GLU A 233 -15.42 -5.97 9.97
C GLU A 233 -14.17 -5.24 9.47
N GLN A 234 -13.69 -5.56 8.28
CA GLN A 234 -12.52 -4.91 7.70
C GLN A 234 -12.77 -3.42 7.42
N LEU A 235 -13.99 -3.06 7.01
CA LEU A 235 -14.39 -1.67 6.80
C LEU A 235 -14.50 -0.93 8.14
N TYR A 236 -15.15 -1.54 9.12
CA TYR A 236 -15.34 -0.95 10.45
C TYR A 236 -14.00 -0.64 11.14
N LYS A 237 -12.99 -1.48 10.91
CA LYS A 237 -11.64 -1.20 11.38
C LYS A 237 -11.06 0.01 10.63
N ALA A 238 -11.19 0.08 9.30
CA ALA A 238 -10.59 1.11 8.44
C ALA A 238 -11.09 2.55 8.67
N MET A 239 -12.31 2.74 9.15
CA MET A 239 -12.94 4.06 9.19
C MET A 239 -13.67 4.33 10.51
N ASN A 240 -14.01 5.60 10.75
CA ASN A 240 -14.83 5.97 11.90
C ASN A 240 -16.29 5.51 11.71
N ALA A 241 -17.08 5.53 12.80
CA ALA A 241 -18.44 5.00 12.79
C ALA A 241 -19.37 5.73 11.82
N ASP A 242 -19.22 7.05 11.68
CA ASP A 242 -20.04 7.87 10.79
C ASP A 242 -19.75 7.55 9.33
N GLU A 243 -18.46 7.50 8.95
CA GLU A 243 -18.04 7.11 7.62
C GLU A 243 -18.49 5.68 7.30
N PHE A 244 -18.32 4.75 8.24
CA PHE A 244 -18.76 3.36 8.10
C PHE A 244 -20.24 3.27 7.76
N THR A 245 -21.09 3.95 8.53
CA THR A 245 -22.54 3.96 8.31
C THR A 245 -22.90 4.51 6.92
N ILE A 246 -22.26 5.61 6.51
CA ILE A 246 -22.46 6.20 5.18
C ILE A 246 -22.07 5.21 4.07
N ARG A 247 -20.92 4.52 4.22
CA ARG A 247 -20.47 3.53 3.22
C ARG A 247 -21.38 2.31 3.18
N MET A 248 -21.82 1.80 4.33
CA MET A 248 -22.73 0.65 4.42
C MET A 248 -24.08 0.93 3.74
N ASN A 249 -24.64 2.12 3.96
CA ASN A 249 -25.86 2.54 3.29
C ASN A 249 -25.70 2.63 1.77
N SER A 250 -24.56 3.16 1.31
CA SER A 250 -24.22 3.24 -0.11
C SER A 250 -24.07 1.86 -0.76
N VAL A 251 -23.39 0.92 -0.08
CA VAL A 251 -23.25 -0.47 -0.56
C VAL A 251 -24.60 -1.17 -0.62
N THR A 252 -25.39 -1.09 0.44
CA THR A 252 -26.71 -1.72 0.50
C THR A 252 -27.62 -1.17 -0.61
N SER A 253 -27.60 0.14 -0.84
CA SER A 253 -28.35 0.77 -1.93
C SER A 253 -27.86 0.31 -3.31
N PHE A 254 -26.55 0.16 -3.47
CA PHE A 254 -25.95 -0.32 -4.72
C PHE A 254 -26.36 -1.77 -5.01
N ILE A 255 -26.24 -2.66 -4.02
CA ILE A 255 -26.62 -4.08 -4.16
C ILE A 255 -28.11 -4.20 -4.44
N ARG A 256 -28.97 -3.50 -3.70
CA ARG A 256 -30.42 -3.43 -3.96
C ARG A 256 -30.72 -3.03 -5.40
N SER A 257 -30.07 -1.98 -5.88
CA SER A 257 -30.28 -1.48 -7.25
C SER A 257 -29.78 -2.46 -8.32
N TYR A 258 -28.64 -3.12 -8.07
CA TYR A 258 -28.09 -4.11 -8.98
C TYR A 258 -29.01 -5.34 -9.09
N LEU A 259 -29.51 -5.82 -7.95
CA LEU A 259 -30.40 -6.97 -7.88
C LEU A 259 -31.79 -6.68 -8.44
N SER A 260 -32.36 -5.49 -8.22
CA SER A 260 -33.66 -5.12 -8.80
C SER A 260 -33.59 -4.94 -10.33
N GLU A 261 -32.45 -4.46 -10.85
CA GLU A 261 -32.17 -4.45 -12.30
C GLU A 261 -32.08 -5.89 -12.85
N GLU A 262 -31.45 -6.83 -12.12
CA GLU A 262 -31.41 -8.26 -12.50
C GLU A 262 -32.77 -8.95 -12.41
N ASN A 263 -33.57 -8.70 -11.38
CA ASN A 263 -34.90 -9.30 -11.22
C ASN A 263 -35.87 -8.81 -12.29
N SER A 264 -35.76 -7.54 -12.71
CA SER A 264 -36.47 -7.02 -13.88
C SER A 264 -36.11 -7.75 -15.18
N THR A 265 -34.97 -8.46 -15.21
CA THR A 265 -34.54 -9.32 -16.33
C THR A 265 -34.69 -10.83 -16.06
N ARG A 266 -34.99 -11.26 -14.83
CA ARG A 266 -35.02 -12.66 -14.39
C ARG A 266 -36.40 -13.24 -14.04
N CYS A 267 -37.48 -12.45 -14.05
CA CYS A 267 -38.86 -12.91 -13.83
C CYS A 267 -39.41 -13.97 -14.82
N GLU A 268 -38.58 -14.70 -15.56
CA GLU A 268 -39.01 -15.82 -16.40
C GLU A 268 -38.81 -17.20 -15.76
N ASP A 269 -38.01 -17.37 -14.70
CA ASP A 269 -37.65 -18.72 -14.28
C ASP A 269 -37.31 -18.85 -12.78
N ARG A 270 -38.19 -19.56 -12.06
CA ARG A 270 -37.93 -20.53 -10.97
C ARG A 270 -38.32 -20.15 -9.55
N ASP A 271 -39.54 -20.60 -9.23
CA ASP A 271 -39.99 -21.00 -7.92
C ASP A 271 -39.19 -22.19 -7.32
N ALA A 272 -39.22 -22.23 -5.98
CA ALA A 272 -39.08 -23.38 -5.07
C ALA A 272 -37.66 -23.74 -4.57
N ALA A 273 -37.35 -23.35 -3.33
CA ALA A 273 -37.69 -24.14 -2.14
C ALA A 273 -36.96 -23.63 -0.89
N GLN A 274 -37.71 -23.26 0.15
CA GLN A 274 -37.21 -22.89 1.48
C GLN A 274 -37.04 -24.11 2.39
N VAL A 275 -36.01 -24.11 3.24
CA VAL A 275 -35.99 -24.84 4.52
C VAL A 275 -35.31 -23.95 5.58
N SER A 276 -36.03 -23.73 6.69
CA SER A 276 -35.69 -22.93 7.88
C SER A 276 -35.18 -23.80 9.04
N TYR A 277 -34.29 -23.33 9.91
CA TYR A 277 -34.20 -23.60 11.38
C TYR A 277 -33.18 -22.61 12.01
N GLU A 278 -33.62 -21.65 12.83
CA GLU A 278 -33.61 -21.58 14.31
C GLU A 278 -32.23 -21.33 14.96
N GLU A 279 -32.17 -20.23 15.73
CA GLU A 279 -30.97 -19.52 16.22
C GLU A 279 -31.04 -19.38 17.76
N GLU A 280 -29.91 -19.52 18.47
CA GLU A 280 -29.76 -19.15 19.89
C GLU A 280 -28.52 -18.25 20.08
N VAL A 281 -28.62 -17.33 21.05
CA VAL A 281 -27.99 -15.98 21.12
C VAL A 281 -26.91 -15.86 22.22
N CYS A 282 -25.99 -14.89 22.06
CA CYS A 282 -25.35 -13.96 23.05
C CYS A 282 -23.81 -13.78 22.84
N ASP A 283 -23.08 -12.73 23.28
CA ASP A 283 -23.28 -11.26 23.50
C ASP A 283 -21.89 -10.56 23.79
N ASP A 284 -21.70 -9.31 23.29
CA ASP A 284 -20.63 -8.22 23.17
C ASP A 284 -19.11 -8.24 23.62
N ASP A 285 -18.16 -7.75 22.74
CA ASP A 285 -17.10 -6.72 22.96
C ASP A 285 -15.99 -6.49 21.83
N TYR A 286 -15.36 -5.29 21.85
CA TYR A 286 -14.79 -4.42 20.80
C TYR A 286 -13.33 -4.61 20.23
N ARG A 287 -13.19 -4.17 18.96
CA ARG A 287 -12.10 -3.52 18.17
C ARG A 287 -10.60 -3.84 18.42
N SER A 288 -9.98 -4.54 17.44
CA SER A 288 -8.55 -4.42 17.10
C SER A 288 -8.27 -4.62 15.61
N PHE A 289 -7.28 -3.91 15.08
CA PHE A 289 -6.59 -4.31 13.85
C PHE A 289 -5.46 -5.25 14.21
N ASN A 290 -5.68 -6.54 14.00
CA ASN A 290 -4.60 -7.51 13.91
C ASN A 290 -4.91 -8.51 12.80
N VAL A 291 -3.85 -8.90 12.11
CA VAL A 291 -3.75 -10.16 11.37
C VAL A 291 -3.85 -11.27 12.41
N HIS A 292 -4.88 -12.11 12.28
CA HIS A 292 -5.26 -13.23 13.16
C HIS A 292 -5.36 -12.93 14.66
N GLU A 293 -6.58 -12.64 15.12
CA GLU A 293 -7.39 -13.51 16.00
C GLU A 293 -8.71 -12.78 16.31
N GLN A 294 -9.83 -13.51 16.22
CA GLN A 294 -11.19 -13.00 16.39
C GLN A 294 -11.53 -12.75 17.86
N PRO A 295 -12.24 -11.65 18.15
CA PRO A 295 -13.36 -11.69 19.07
C PRO A 295 -14.64 -11.33 18.32
N ARG A 296 -15.69 -12.12 18.54
CA ARG A 296 -17.06 -11.77 18.15
C ARG A 296 -17.50 -10.57 19.00
N LEU A 297 -18.50 -9.81 18.55
CA LEU A 297 -19.86 -9.88 19.13
C LEU A 297 -20.83 -8.80 18.61
N ALA A 298 -22.12 -9.16 18.79
CA ALA A 298 -23.40 -8.45 18.97
C ALA A 298 -23.79 -7.20 18.14
N GLN A 299 -25.07 -7.23 17.73
CA GLN A 299 -25.88 -6.07 17.37
C GLN A 299 -27.32 -6.22 17.92
N LEU A 300 -27.88 -5.06 18.26
CA LEU A 300 -29.23 -4.75 18.75
C LEU A 300 -30.29 -4.70 17.62
N PRO A 301 -31.61 -4.55 17.93
CA PRO A 301 -32.71 -5.20 17.22
C PRO A 301 -33.32 -4.36 16.09
N GLU A 302 -33.99 -5.03 15.14
CA GLU A 302 -34.87 -4.38 14.18
C GLU A 302 -36.30 -4.95 14.23
N SER A 303 -37.24 -4.00 14.14
CA SER A 303 -38.68 -4.19 14.05
C SER A 303 -39.15 -4.50 12.63
N GLU A 304 -40.24 -5.26 12.55
CA GLU A 304 -40.92 -5.75 11.35
C GLU A 304 -41.48 -4.67 10.39
N SER A 305 -41.44 -4.95 9.09
CA SER A 305 -42.64 -5.02 8.23
C SER A 305 -42.32 -5.49 6.80
N THR A 306 -43.21 -6.32 6.25
CA THR A 306 -43.20 -6.97 4.93
C THR A 306 -43.63 -6.04 3.79
N PRO A 307 -43.13 -6.27 2.54
CA PRO A 307 -43.99 -6.89 1.51
C PRO A 307 -43.29 -7.85 0.50
N THR A 308 -44.12 -8.67 -0.15
CA THR A 308 -43.98 -9.63 -1.30
C THR A 308 -42.88 -9.39 -2.37
N ASN A 309 -42.40 -10.36 -3.16
CA ASN A 309 -42.37 -11.84 -3.12
C ASN A 309 -41.28 -12.43 -4.10
N ASP A 310 -40.24 -11.68 -4.47
CA ASP A 310 -39.06 -12.23 -5.18
C ASP A 310 -37.82 -11.34 -4.96
N ASP A 311 -38.00 -10.01 -5.09
CA ASP A 311 -37.05 -8.99 -4.61
C ASP A 311 -36.69 -9.14 -3.12
N ASN A 312 -37.54 -9.83 -2.36
CA ASN A 312 -37.38 -10.04 -0.93
C ASN A 312 -36.52 -11.29 -0.62
N GLU A 313 -36.41 -12.27 -1.52
CA GLU A 313 -35.56 -13.46 -1.28
C GLU A 313 -34.07 -13.14 -1.46
N VAL A 314 -33.72 -12.40 -2.51
CA VAL A 314 -32.31 -12.00 -2.74
C VAL A 314 -31.82 -11.02 -1.67
N LEU A 315 -32.70 -10.15 -1.17
CA LEU A 315 -32.37 -9.29 -0.02
C LEU A 315 -32.26 -10.07 1.28
N LYS A 316 -33.06 -11.13 1.47
CA LYS A 316 -32.89 -12.05 2.60
C LYS A 316 -31.56 -12.80 2.51
N GLU A 317 -31.16 -13.28 1.33
CA GLU A 317 -29.86 -13.93 1.11
C GLU A 317 -28.71 -12.95 1.42
N TRP A 318 -28.82 -11.70 0.97
CA TRP A 318 -27.85 -10.65 1.34
C TRP A 318 -27.78 -10.42 2.85
N HIS A 319 -28.92 -10.29 3.52
CA HIS A 319 -28.98 -10.12 4.97
C HIS A 319 -28.45 -11.36 5.72
N GLN A 320 -28.66 -12.57 5.19
CA GLN A 320 -28.13 -13.82 5.72
C GLN A 320 -26.60 -13.88 5.56
N TYR A 321 -26.08 -13.55 4.38
CA TYR A 321 -24.65 -13.50 4.11
C TYR A 321 -23.91 -12.52 5.05
N GLN A 322 -24.54 -11.39 5.41
CA GLN A 322 -23.97 -10.46 6.38
C GLN A 322 -23.83 -11.06 7.79
N LYS A 323 -24.71 -12.00 8.16
CA LYS A 323 -24.72 -12.68 9.47
C LYS A 323 -23.81 -13.91 9.52
N GLU A 324 -23.49 -14.49 8.37
CA GLU A 324 -22.58 -15.64 8.29
C GLU A 324 -21.20 -15.33 8.91
N PRO A 325 -20.57 -16.28 9.61
CA PRO A 325 -19.26 -16.07 10.21
C PRO A 325 -18.17 -15.85 9.14
N ILE A 326 -17.13 -15.10 9.51
CA ILE A 326 -15.96 -14.92 8.65
C ILE A 326 -15.25 -16.26 8.46
N ILE A 327 -14.94 -16.59 7.21
CA ILE A 327 -14.20 -17.81 6.87
C ILE A 327 -12.72 -17.59 7.17
N CYS A 328 -12.18 -18.32 8.15
CA CYS A 328 -10.75 -18.35 8.41
C CYS A 328 -10.04 -19.06 7.25
N GLY A 329 -9.31 -18.30 6.43
CA GLY A 329 -8.52 -18.80 5.30
C GLY A 329 -7.36 -19.70 5.73
N LYS A 330 -7.64 -20.95 6.10
CA LYS A 330 -6.64 -22.03 6.15
C LYS A 330 -6.76 -23.01 4.97
N SER A 331 -7.77 -22.84 4.11
CA SER A 331 -8.04 -23.74 2.97
C SER A 331 -7.53 -23.18 1.63
N ARG A 332 -6.23 -22.91 1.51
CA ARG A 332 -5.59 -22.61 0.21
C ARG A 332 -4.34 -23.45 -0.08
N LYS A 333 -4.05 -24.47 0.73
CA LYS A 333 -2.97 -25.43 0.46
C LYS A 333 -3.43 -26.68 -0.30
N GLU A 334 -4.70 -26.76 -0.67
CA GLU A 334 -5.27 -27.87 -1.45
C GLU A 334 -6.06 -27.30 -2.64
N ALA A 335 -5.34 -26.78 -3.64
CA ALA A 335 -5.84 -26.56 -4.99
C ALA A 335 -4.66 -26.60 -5.98
#